data_AF-A0A418VAK6-F1
#
_entry.id   AF-A0A418VAK6-F1
#
_cell.length_a   1.000
_cell.length_b   1.000
_cell.length_c   1.000
_cell.angle_alpha   90.00
_cell.angle_beta   90.00
_cell.angle_gamma   90.00
#
_symmetry.space_group_name_H-M   'P 1'
#
loop_
_entity.id
_entity.type
_entity.pdbx_description
1 polymer ?
#
loop_
_entity_poly.entity_id
_entity_poly.type
_entity_poly.pdbx_seq_one_letter_code
_entity_poly.pdbx_strand_id
1 'polypeptide(L)'
;MDEFIIQPALHSAVGGITLLTALVTTVLTWVAFRKNTMTKTTYAALIALQVVLMLQAAIGIKLLDQGMGVIQKYVHYLGGLGSVGLLMLFFWLPRRSEASQARNAAWLTTASLVFIAMTFFIGQVFVKSQLNG
;
A
#
# COMPACT_ATOMS: atom_id res chain seq x y z
N MET A 1 -15.21 14.73 21.27
CA MET A 1 -14.05 13.82 21.11
C MET A 1 -14.54 12.66 20.28
N ASP A 2 -13.75 12.18 19.32
CA ASP A 2 -14.14 11.05 18.47
C ASP A 2 -14.13 9.75 19.30
N GLU A 3 -15.33 9.22 19.58
CA GLU A 3 -15.55 8.06 20.46
C GLU A 3 -15.19 6.71 19.80
N PHE A 4 -14.88 6.71 18.50
CA PHE A 4 -14.60 5.47 17.79
C PHE A 4 -13.18 4.95 18.09
N ILE A 5 -13.10 3.83 18.80
CA ILE A 5 -11.85 3.12 19.11
C ILE A 5 -11.58 2.06 18.05
N ILE A 6 -10.44 2.17 17.35
CA ILE A 6 -9.99 1.10 16.45
C ILE A 6 -9.16 0.09 17.23
N GLN A 7 -9.46 -1.19 17.02
CA GLN A 7 -8.66 -2.29 17.56
C GLN A 7 -7.39 -2.52 16.72
N PRO A 8 -6.21 -2.75 17.33
CA PRO A 8 -4.99 -3.11 16.61
C PRO A 8 -5.12 -4.34 15.70
N ALA A 9 -6.02 -5.27 16.05
CA ALA A 9 -6.34 -6.44 15.24
C ALA A 9 -6.94 -6.06 13.87
N LEU A 10 -7.84 -5.05 13.83
CA LEU A 10 -8.39 -4.54 12.57
C LEU A 10 -7.30 -3.94 11.69
N HIS A 11 -6.39 -3.16 12.28
CA HIS A 11 -5.26 -2.59 11.55
C HIS A 11 -4.33 -3.65 10.96
N SER A 12 -4.06 -4.71 11.72
CA SER A 12 -3.26 -5.85 11.23
C SER A 12 -3.95 -6.59 10.09
N ALA A 13 -5.27 -6.80 10.19
CA ALA A 13 -6.06 -7.45 9.16
C ALA A 13 -6.10 -6.63 7.86
N VAL A 14 -6.35 -5.32 7.96
CA VAL A 14 -6.33 -4.41 6.79
C VAL A 14 -4.93 -4.32 6.19
N GLY A 15 -3.88 -4.37 7.01
CA GLY A 15 -2.49 -4.49 6.53
C GLY A 15 -2.26 -5.76 5.70
N GLY A 16 -2.80 -6.91 6.13
CA GLY A 16 -2.72 -8.15 5.38
C GLY A 16 -3.46 -8.10 4.05
N ILE A 17 -4.67 -7.51 4.05
CA ILE A 17 -5.43 -7.26 2.81
C ILE A 17 -4.65 -6.34 1.87
N THR A 18 -4.05 -5.26 2.39
CA THR A 18 -3.23 -4.32 1.62
C THR A 18 -2.06 -5.04 0.93
N LEU A 19 -1.35 -5.90 1.66
CA LEU A 19 -0.25 -6.69 1.10
C LEU A 19 -0.73 -7.63 -0.01
N LEU A 20 -1.85 -8.34 0.21
CA LEU A 20 -2.43 -9.23 -0.79
C LEU A 20 -2.88 -8.47 -2.05
N THR A 21 -3.57 -7.34 -1.88
CA THR A 21 -3.97 -6.47 -3.00
C THR A 21 -2.76 -5.96 -3.77
N ALA A 22 -1.67 -5.62 -3.08
CA ALA A 22 -0.42 -5.18 -3.71
C ALA A 22 0.23 -6.30 -4.54
N LEU A 23 0.25 -7.53 -4.02
CA LEU A 23 0.75 -8.72 -4.73
C LEU A 23 -0.07 -8.98 -6.01
N VAL A 24 -1.40 -9.04 -5.89
CA VAL A 24 -2.29 -9.27 -7.04
C VAL A 24 -2.13 -8.16 -8.09
N THR A 25 -2.11 -6.90 -7.65
CA THR A 25 -1.95 -5.75 -8.57
C THR A 25 -0.61 -5.81 -9.29
N THR A 26 0.47 -6.16 -8.59
CA THR A 26 1.81 -6.33 -9.18
C THR A 26 1.82 -7.44 -10.22
N VAL A 27 1.20 -8.59 -9.94
CA VAL A 27 1.08 -9.66 -10.94
C VAL A 27 0.34 -9.18 -12.19
N LEU A 28 -0.78 -8.46 -12.02
CA LEU A 28 -1.57 -7.95 -13.14
C LEU A 28 -0.81 -6.93 -13.98
N THR A 29 -0.05 -6.02 -13.37
CA THR A 29 0.77 -5.04 -14.11
C THR A 29 1.94 -5.70 -14.84
N TRP A 30 2.55 -6.75 -14.29
CA TRP A 30 3.57 -7.54 -15.00
C TRP A 30 2.97 -8.35 -16.16
N VAL A 31 1.73 -8.84 -16.04
CA VAL A 31 1.01 -9.44 -17.17
C VAL A 31 0.71 -8.40 -18.25
N ALA A 32 0.24 -7.21 -17.87
CA ALA A 32 0.01 -6.10 -18.78
C ALA A 32 1.31 -5.69 -19.51
N PHE A 33 2.43 -5.62 -18.79
CA PHE A 33 3.75 -5.33 -19.36
C PHE A 33 4.17 -6.38 -20.39
N ARG A 34 4.06 -7.68 -20.06
CA ARG A 34 4.38 -8.76 -21.01
C ARG A 34 3.50 -8.75 -22.25
N LYS A 35 2.26 -8.29 -22.14
CA LYS A 35 1.31 -8.18 -23.25
C LYS A 35 1.33 -6.81 -23.95
N ASN A 36 2.15 -5.86 -23.48
CA ASN A 36 2.21 -4.48 -23.96
C ASN A 36 0.84 -3.77 -24.01
N THR A 37 -0.09 -4.13 -23.12
CA THR A 37 -1.47 -3.62 -23.13
C THR A 37 -2.03 -3.45 -21.73
N MET A 38 -2.59 -2.28 -21.44
CA MET A 38 -3.31 -2.03 -20.21
C MET A 38 -4.78 -2.42 -20.36
N THR A 39 -5.29 -3.21 -19.42
CA THR A 39 -6.70 -3.62 -19.40
C THR A 39 -7.49 -2.85 -18.35
N LYS A 40 -8.82 -2.79 -18.50
CA LYS A 40 -9.71 -2.25 -17.45
C LYS A 40 -9.47 -2.90 -16.09
N THR A 41 -9.19 -4.21 -16.06
CA THR A 41 -8.83 -4.94 -14.84
C THR A 41 -7.54 -4.44 -14.21
N THR A 42 -6.53 -4.09 -15.02
CA THR A 42 -5.25 -3.55 -14.52
C THR A 42 -5.45 -2.18 -13.87
N TYR A 43 -6.24 -1.30 -14.52
CA TYR A 43 -6.61 0.00 -13.94
C TYR A 43 -7.43 -0.15 -12.67
N ALA A 44 -8.42 -1.05 -12.67
CA ALA A 44 -9.23 -1.32 -11.49
C ALA A 44 -8.37 -1.80 -10.31
N ALA A 45 -7.38 -2.68 -10.55
CA ALA A 45 -6.44 -3.13 -9.53
C ALA A 45 -5.58 -1.99 -8.98
N LEU A 46 -5.04 -1.12 -9.85
CA LEU A 46 -4.28 0.06 -9.43
C LEU A 46 -5.11 1.02 -8.56
N ILE A 47 -6.38 1.24 -8.92
CA ILE A 47 -7.29 2.08 -8.14
C ILE A 47 -7.62 1.41 -6.79
N ALA A 48 -7.96 0.12 -6.82
CA ALA A 48 -8.28 -0.64 -5.61
C ALA A 48 -7.10 -0.64 -4.62
N LEU A 49 -5.86 -0.83 -5.11
CA LEU A 49 -4.67 -0.76 -4.28
C LEU A 49 -4.50 0.62 -3.61
N GLN A 50 -4.71 1.71 -4.36
CA GLN A 50 -4.65 3.06 -3.78
C GLN A 50 -5.72 3.26 -2.70
N VAL A 51 -6.95 2.82 -2.94
CA VAL A 51 -8.05 2.92 -1.96
C VAL A 51 -7.71 2.15 -0.68
N VAL A 52 -7.25 0.91 -0.80
CA VAL A 52 -6.89 0.08 0.35
C VAL A 52 -5.69 0.69 1.11
N LEU A 53 -4.70 1.24 0.42
CA LEU A 53 -3.59 1.97 1.05
C LEU A 53 -4.04 3.22 1.81
N MET A 54 -4.98 4.00 1.25
CA MET A 54 -5.55 5.16 1.92
C MET A 54 -6.30 4.75 3.19
N LEU A 55 -7.07 3.65 3.15
CA LEU A 55 -7.72 3.09 4.34
C LEU A 55 -6.70 2.64 5.39
N GLN A 56 -5.66 1.92 4.98
CA GLN A 56 -4.59 1.47 5.88
C GLN A 56 -3.84 2.63 6.54
N ALA A 57 -3.62 3.72 5.80
CA ALA A 57 -3.01 4.94 6.32
C ALA A 57 -3.94 5.63 7.34
N ALA A 58 -5.22 5.80 7.01
CA ALA A 58 -6.21 6.41 7.91
C ALA A 58 -6.36 5.64 9.22
N ILE A 59 -6.43 4.31 9.15
CA ILE A 59 -6.51 3.45 10.33
C ILE A 59 -5.26 3.59 11.20
N GLY A 60 -4.07 3.62 10.59
CA GLY A 60 -2.84 3.79 11.35
C GLY A 60 -2.73 5.17 12.01
N ILE A 61 -3.12 6.24 11.31
CA ILE A 61 -3.19 7.60 11.90
C ILE A 61 -4.11 7.59 13.13
N LYS A 62 -5.28 6.96 13.03
CA LYS A 62 -6.19 6.86 14.18
C LYS A 62 -5.57 6.09 15.36
N LEU A 63 -4.86 4.99 15.12
CA LEU A 63 -4.17 4.26 16.20
C LEU A 63 -3.06 5.10 16.84
N LEU A 64 -2.35 5.91 16.05
CA LEU A 64 -1.34 6.85 16.54
C LEU A 64 -1.97 7.92 17.44
N ASP A 65 -3.16 8.41 17.09
CA ASP A 65 -3.95 9.35 17.91
C ASP A 65 -4.45 8.68 19.21
N GLN A 66 -4.67 7.37 19.19
CA GLN A 66 -4.97 6.55 20.38
C GLN A 66 -3.72 6.24 21.24
N GLY A 67 -2.56 6.84 20.93
CA GLY A 67 -1.33 6.73 21.73
C GLY A 67 -0.43 5.55 21.35
N MET A 68 -0.72 4.82 20.26
CA MET A 68 0.12 3.70 19.83
C MET A 68 1.41 4.20 19.15
N GLY A 69 2.48 4.38 19.93
CA GLY A 69 3.88 4.39 19.48
C GLY A 69 4.28 5.40 18.40
N VAL A 70 4.94 6.49 18.79
CA VAL A 70 5.48 7.53 17.87
C VAL A 70 6.41 6.97 16.78
N ILE A 71 7.16 5.91 17.06
CA ILE A 71 8.06 5.27 16.07
C ILE A 71 7.26 4.66 14.90
N GLN A 72 6.05 4.18 15.14
CA GLN A 72 5.20 3.62 14.08
C GLN A 72 4.74 4.71 13.08
N LYS A 73 4.75 5.99 13.48
CA LYS A 73 4.44 7.12 12.57
C LYS A 73 5.37 7.15 11.36
N TYR A 74 6.66 6.95 11.58
CA TYR A 74 7.66 6.99 10.51
C TYR A 74 7.48 5.82 9.54
N VAL A 75 7.18 4.63 10.06
CA VAL A 75 6.90 3.45 9.25
C VAL A 75 5.65 3.69 8.39
N HIS A 76 4.61 4.30 8.95
CA HIS A 76 3.38 4.63 8.23
C HIS A 76 3.56 5.72 7.17
N TYR A 77 4.32 6.77 7.46
CA TYR A 77 4.57 7.84 6.51
C TYR A 77 5.45 7.38 5.35
N LEU A 78 6.59 6.76 5.64
CA LEU A 78 7.53 6.34 4.59
C LEU A 78 6.96 5.16 3.78
N GLY A 79 6.36 4.22 4.48
CA GLY A 79 5.79 3.00 3.95
C GLY A 79 4.46 3.19 3.22
N GLY A 80 3.47 3.72 3.94
CA GLY A 80 2.10 3.88 3.46
C GLY A 80 1.96 5.03 2.47
N LEU A 81 2.30 6.26 2.88
CA LEU A 81 2.17 7.42 1.99
C LEU A 81 3.17 7.39 0.83
N GLY A 82 4.40 6.90 1.06
CA GLY A 82 5.37 6.68 -0.02
C GLY A 82 4.85 5.72 -1.09
N SER A 83 4.20 4.63 -0.68
CA SER A 83 3.56 3.68 -1.61
C SER A 83 2.44 4.31 -2.42
N VAL A 84 1.55 5.07 -1.77
CA VAL A 84 0.48 5.80 -2.46
C VAL A 84 1.06 6.81 -3.44
N GLY A 85 2.06 7.60 -3.03
CA GLY A 85 2.72 8.58 -3.88
C GLY A 85 3.34 7.96 -5.13
N LEU A 86 4.02 6.81 -5.00
CA LEU A 86 4.56 6.06 -6.14
C LEU A 86 3.46 5.61 -7.11
N LEU A 87 2.33 5.12 -6.60
CA LEU A 87 1.21 4.70 -7.44
C LEU A 87 0.49 5.89 -8.07
N MET A 88 0.38 7.02 -7.38
CA MET A 88 -0.18 8.24 -7.96
C MET A 88 0.70 8.78 -9.09
N LEU A 89 2.03 8.69 -8.96
CA LEU A 89 2.97 9.11 -10.02
C LEU A 89 2.64 8.46 -11.37
N PHE A 90 2.14 7.23 -11.38
CA PHE A 90 1.70 6.55 -12.60
C PHE A 90 0.74 7.40 -13.44
N PHE A 91 -0.20 8.10 -12.80
CA PHE A 91 -1.21 8.92 -13.47
C PHE A 91 -0.69 10.28 -13.96
N TRP A 92 0.50 10.68 -13.49
CA TRP A 92 1.17 11.93 -13.86
C TRP A 92 2.26 11.72 -14.94
N LEU A 93 2.67 10.47 -15.17
CA LEU A 93 3.67 10.17 -16.19
C LEU A 93 3.11 10.35 -17.62
N PRO A 94 3.94 10.79 -18.58
CA PRO A 94 3.52 10.97 -19.97
C PRO A 94 3.01 9.67 -20.60
N ARG A 95 1.81 9.71 -21.19
CA ARG A 95 1.21 8.58 -21.92
C ARG A 95 1.72 8.54 -23.36
N ARG A 96 2.93 8.01 -23.54
CA ARG A 96 3.59 7.92 -24.87
C ARG A 96 3.11 6.72 -25.70
N SER A 97 2.81 5.60 -25.04
CA SER A 97 2.29 4.37 -25.65
C SER A 97 1.71 3.43 -24.60
N GLU A 98 0.88 2.48 -25.02
CA GLU A 98 0.36 1.41 -24.14
C GLU A 98 1.50 0.58 -23.51
N ALA A 99 2.52 0.22 -24.29
CA ALA A 99 3.69 -0.49 -23.80
C ALA A 99 4.45 0.31 -22.71
N SER A 100 4.62 1.61 -22.92
CA SER A 100 5.27 2.48 -21.92
C SER A 100 4.44 2.60 -20.64
N GLN A 101 3.12 2.70 -20.76
CA GLN A 101 2.23 2.74 -19.60
C GLN A 101 2.31 1.42 -18.82
N ALA A 102 2.22 0.28 -19.50
CA ALA A 102 2.30 -1.02 -18.85
C ALA A 102 3.64 -1.25 -18.13
N ARG A 103 4.75 -0.82 -18.75
CA ARG A 103 6.08 -0.82 -18.11
C ARG A 103 6.12 0.04 -16.86
N ASN A 104 5.64 1.28 -16.95
CA ASN A 104 5.63 2.21 -15.82
C ASN A 104 4.76 1.67 -14.68
N ALA A 105 3.58 1.12 -14.99
CA ALA A 105 2.71 0.48 -14.01
C ALA A 105 3.43 -0.66 -13.28
N ALA A 106 4.08 -1.57 -14.01
CA ALA A 106 4.77 -2.71 -13.42
C ALA A 106 5.88 -2.30 -12.45
N TRP A 107 6.72 -1.34 -12.84
CA TRP A 107 7.82 -0.87 -11.99
C TRP A 107 7.32 -0.08 -10.77
N LEU A 108 6.34 0.80 -10.95
CA LEU A 108 5.78 1.57 -9.83
C LEU A 108 5.04 0.67 -8.83
N THR A 109 4.28 -0.33 -9.29
CA THR A 109 3.66 -1.31 -8.39
C THR A 109 4.68 -2.18 -7.69
N THR A 110 5.77 -2.55 -8.37
CA THR A 110 6.85 -3.33 -7.75
C THR A 110 7.54 -2.52 -6.65
N ALA A 111 7.88 -1.26 -6.92
CA ALA A 111 8.45 -0.37 -5.92
C ALA A 111 7.47 -0.20 -4.75
N SER A 112 6.19 0.09 -5.01
CA SER A 112 5.16 0.19 -3.97
C SER A 112 5.03 -1.10 -3.15
N LEU A 113 5.06 -2.28 -3.78
CA LEU A 113 5.00 -3.57 -3.07
C LEU A 113 6.16 -3.73 -2.09
N VAL A 114 7.37 -3.33 -2.46
CA VAL A 114 8.55 -3.39 -1.56
C VAL A 114 8.31 -2.54 -0.32
N PHE A 115 7.82 -1.30 -0.49
CA PHE A 115 7.49 -0.42 0.63
C PHE A 115 6.38 -1.00 1.51
N ILE A 116 5.31 -1.52 0.91
CA ILE A 116 4.18 -2.14 1.63
C ILE A 116 4.65 -3.35 2.44
N ALA A 117 5.41 -4.25 1.83
CA ALA A 117 5.92 -5.45 2.48
C ALA A 117 6.83 -5.09 3.65
N MET A 118 7.81 -4.19 3.42
CA MET A 118 8.70 -3.71 4.47
C MET A 118 7.91 -3.14 5.66
N THR A 119 6.93 -2.27 5.39
CA THR A 119 6.07 -1.63 6.39
C THR A 119 5.28 -2.65 7.19
N PHE A 120 4.66 -3.61 6.49
CA PHE A 120 3.87 -4.65 7.11
C PHE A 120 4.71 -5.51 8.05
N PHE A 121 5.85 -6.03 7.60
CA PHE A 121 6.69 -6.91 8.41
C PHE A 121 7.36 -6.17 9.58
N ILE A 122 7.83 -4.94 9.37
CA ILE A 122 8.36 -4.11 10.46
C ILE A 122 7.27 -3.86 11.52
N GLY A 123 6.05 -3.49 11.09
CA GLY A 123 4.92 -3.30 11.98
C GLY A 123 4.60 -4.55 12.81
N GLN A 124 4.60 -5.73 12.19
CA GLN A 124 4.36 -7.00 12.89
C GLN A 124 5.44 -7.32 13.93
N VAL A 125 6.71 -6.97 13.67
CA VAL A 125 7.79 -7.14 14.65
C VAL A 125 7.58 -6.24 15.87
N PHE A 126 7.19 -4.97 15.67
CA PHE A 126 6.90 -4.07 16.77
C PHE A 126 5.71 -4.55 17.63
N VAL A 127 4.61 -4.99 16.99
CA VAL A 127 3.45 -5.53 17.72
C VAL A 127 3.86 -6.74 18.56
N LYS A 128 4.63 -7.68 17.99
CA LYS A 128 5.12 -8.84 18.74
C LYS A 128 6.04 -8.46 19.90
N SER A 129 6.90 -7.45 19.72
CA SER A 129 7.79 -6.98 20.80
C SER A 129 7.03 -6.40 21.99
N GLN A 130 5.90 -5.72 21.76
CA GLN A 130 5.06 -5.16 22.81
C GLN A 130 4.26 -6.22 23.58
N LEU A 131 3.97 -7.37 22.96
CA LEU A 131 3.24 -8.48 23.60
C LEU A 131 4.16 -9.39 24.44
N ASN A 132 5.47 -9.38 24.17
CA ASN A 132 6.46 -10.22 24.83
C ASN A 132 7.30 -9.47 25.89
N GLY A 133 7.05 -8.18 26.09
CA GLY A 133 7.77 -7.31 27.03
C GLY A 133 6.96 -6.98 28.28
#